data_AF-A0A1F3Y6W2-F1
#
_entry.id   AF-A0A1F3Y6W2-F1
#
_cell.length_a   1.000
_cell.length_b   1.000
_cell.length_c   1.000
_cell.angle_alpha   90.00
_cell.angle_beta   90.00
_cell.angle_gamma   90.00
#
_symmetry.space_group_name_H-M   'P 1'
#
loop_
_entity.id
_entity.type
_entity.pdbx_description
1 polymer ?
#
loop_
_entity_poly.entity_id
_entity_poly.type
_entity_poly.pdbx_seq_one_letter_code
_entity_poly.pdbx_strand_id
1 'polypeptide(L)'
;MAHNEPKRPDSLQRQLELARFDRALEVSESLATRRALLTTTELARLNHILTGKTNDPWRQGPVTITLPSGVKETLALLADPVVTARDKLHRATETAESGAVIEAAVEIYVALVLAHVFQDANRRTAVLASHYFMHRYGIPISGFALHELGLGDLREEGQIDILRDTIRQMAKFALKQRS
;
A
#
# COMPACT_ATOMS: atom_id res chain seq x y z
N MET A 1 -18.61 0.26 -37.38
CA MET A 1 -19.17 0.10 -36.03
C MET A 1 -18.45 -1.07 -35.39
N ALA A 2 -17.46 -0.80 -34.53
CA ALA A 2 -16.73 -1.85 -33.84
C ALA A 2 -17.61 -2.38 -32.70
N HIS A 3 -17.94 -3.67 -32.76
CA HIS A 3 -18.61 -4.36 -31.67
C HIS A 3 -17.70 -4.30 -30.43
N ASN A 4 -18.19 -3.66 -29.37
CA ASN A 4 -17.65 -3.81 -28.03
C ASN A 4 -17.76 -5.29 -27.65
N GLU A 5 -16.63 -5.99 -27.64
CA GLU A 5 -16.55 -7.31 -27.02
C GLU A 5 -16.96 -7.18 -25.54
N PRO A 6 -17.79 -8.10 -25.02
CA PRO A 6 -18.11 -8.13 -23.60
C PRO A 6 -16.83 -8.35 -22.79
N LYS A 7 -16.58 -7.49 -21.80
CA LYS A 7 -15.50 -7.64 -20.81
C LYS A 7 -15.51 -9.08 -20.30
N ARG A 8 -14.38 -9.78 -20.45
CA ARG A 8 -14.18 -11.16 -19.97
C ARG A 8 -14.70 -11.30 -18.52
N PRO A 9 -15.35 -12.41 -18.15
CA PRO A 9 -15.74 -12.66 -16.77
C PRO A 9 -14.50 -12.54 -15.87
N ASP A 10 -14.64 -11.82 -14.74
CA ASP A 10 -13.58 -11.66 -13.74
C ASP A 10 -13.03 -13.04 -13.39
N SER A 11 -11.75 -13.27 -13.68
CA SER A 11 -11.11 -14.56 -13.42
C SER A 11 -11.26 -14.92 -11.93
N LEU A 12 -11.40 -16.20 -11.62
CA LEU A 12 -11.43 -16.69 -10.23
C LEU A 12 -10.22 -16.18 -9.42
N GLN A 13 -9.07 -16.03 -10.09
CA GLN A 13 -7.89 -15.42 -9.50
C GLN A 13 -8.14 -13.96 -9.08
N ARG A 14 -8.74 -13.14 -9.94
CA ARG A 14 -9.04 -11.75 -9.60
C ARG A 14 -10.04 -11.65 -8.45
N GLN A 15 -11.07 -12.50 -8.44
CA GLN A 15 -12.04 -12.57 -7.34
C GLN A 15 -11.34 -12.95 -6.02
N LEU A 16 -10.43 -13.93 -6.05
CA LEU A 16 -9.64 -14.33 -4.90
C LEU A 16 -8.71 -13.20 -4.41
N GLU A 17 -8.06 -12.48 -5.32
CA GLU A 17 -7.20 -11.34 -4.97
C GLU A 17 -7.99 -10.20 -4.34
N LEU A 18 -9.19 -9.89 -4.85
CA LEU A 18 -10.10 -8.91 -4.26
C LEU A 18 -10.56 -9.33 -2.86
N ALA A 19 -11.00 -10.58 -2.69
CA ALA A 19 -11.43 -11.10 -1.39
C ALA A 19 -10.29 -11.08 -0.35
N ARG A 20 -9.06 -11.38 -0.76
CA ARG A 20 -7.87 -11.28 0.10
C ARG A 20 -7.55 -9.84 0.46
N PHE A 21 -7.66 -8.91 -0.49
CA PHE A 21 -7.46 -7.50 -0.23
C PHE A 21 -8.49 -6.96 0.76
N ASP A 22 -9.77 -7.29 0.57
CA ASP A 22 -10.87 -6.94 1.46
C ASP A 22 -10.60 -7.43 2.89
N ARG A 23 -10.24 -8.70 3.04
CA ARG A 23 -9.90 -9.27 4.34
C ARG A 23 -8.70 -8.60 5.00
N ALA A 24 -7.68 -8.25 4.23
CA ALA A 24 -6.50 -7.56 4.74
C ALA A 24 -6.83 -6.12 5.16
N LEU A 25 -7.74 -5.46 4.43
CA LEU A 25 -8.25 -4.14 4.74
C LEU A 25 -9.01 -4.12 6.08
N GLU A 26 -9.91 -5.08 6.31
CA GLU A 26 -10.62 -5.23 7.59
C GLU A 26 -9.65 -5.38 8.78
N VAL A 27 -8.58 -6.17 8.60
CA VAL A 27 -7.56 -6.35 9.64
C VAL A 27 -6.81 -5.05 9.90
N SER A 28 -6.42 -4.33 8.84
CA SER A 28 -5.76 -3.03 8.93
C SER A 28 -6.63 -1.99 9.65
N GLU A 29 -7.93 -1.93 9.32
CA GLU A 29 -8.91 -1.07 9.97
C GLU A 29 -9.10 -1.42 11.45
N SER A 30 -9.23 -2.71 11.78
CA SER A 30 -9.35 -3.15 13.16
C SER A 30 -8.11 -2.79 13.99
N LEU A 31 -6.90 -2.85 13.42
CA LEU A 31 -5.68 -2.40 14.10
C LEU A 31 -5.73 -0.91 14.39
N ALA A 32 -6.08 -0.11 13.38
CA ALA A 32 -6.18 1.34 13.47
C ALA A 32 -7.26 1.80 14.47
N THR A 33 -8.47 1.22 14.44
CA THR A 33 -9.56 1.53 15.38
C THR A 33 -9.18 1.21 16.82
N ARG A 34 -8.48 0.10 17.05
CA ARG A 34 -7.99 -0.28 18.39
C ARG A 34 -6.75 0.50 18.83
N ARG A 35 -6.23 1.41 17.99
CA ARG A 35 -4.98 2.14 18.18
C ARG A 35 -3.78 1.22 18.44
N ALA A 36 -3.84 -0.03 17.97
CA ALA A 36 -2.69 -0.92 17.97
C ALA A 36 -1.63 -0.42 16.98
N LEU A 37 -0.35 -0.50 17.32
CA LEU A 37 0.73 -0.06 16.44
C LEU A 37 0.86 -0.99 15.23
N LEU A 38 1.05 -0.41 14.05
CA LEU A 38 1.41 -1.15 12.84
C LEU A 38 2.90 -1.50 12.92
N THR A 39 3.21 -2.71 13.39
CA THR A 39 4.58 -3.24 13.50
C THR A 39 4.97 -4.01 12.23
N THR A 40 6.23 -4.42 12.14
CA THR A 40 6.69 -5.32 11.06
C THR A 40 5.97 -6.67 11.11
N THR A 41 5.61 -7.18 12.30
CA THR A 41 4.80 -8.38 12.44
C THR A 41 3.41 -8.21 11.83
N GLU A 42 2.74 -7.09 12.09
CA GLU A 42 1.43 -6.82 11.49
C GLU A 42 1.55 -6.59 9.98
N LEU A 43 2.60 -5.92 9.49
CA LEU A 43 2.86 -5.81 8.05
C LEU A 43 3.04 -7.19 7.38
N ALA A 44 3.83 -8.07 7.98
CA ALA A 44 4.03 -9.44 7.49
C ALA A 44 2.70 -10.22 7.46
N ARG A 45 1.90 -10.09 8.52
CA ARG A 45 0.55 -10.68 8.60
C ARG A 45 -0.36 -10.17 7.49
N LEU A 46 -0.40 -8.87 7.23
CA LEU A 46 -1.18 -8.29 6.13
C LEU A 46 -0.69 -8.84 4.77
N ASN A 47 0.62 -8.97 4.58
CA ASN A 47 1.19 -9.55 3.36
C ASN A 47 0.81 -11.04 3.19
N HIS A 48 0.79 -11.82 4.27
CA HIS A 48 0.31 -13.21 4.25
C HIS A 48 -1.16 -13.32 3.84
N ILE A 49 -2.03 -12.43 4.35
CA ILE A 49 -3.43 -12.41 3.92
C ILE A 49 -3.53 -12.12 2.42
N LEU A 50 -2.79 -11.12 1.93
CA LEU A 50 -2.79 -10.71 0.52
C LEU A 50 -2.28 -11.82 -0.42
N THR A 51 -1.24 -12.54 -0.02
CA THR A 51 -0.60 -13.57 -0.86
C THR A 51 -1.21 -14.96 -0.68
N GLY A 52 -1.87 -15.21 0.47
CA GLY A 52 -2.33 -16.53 0.89
C GLY A 52 -1.19 -17.50 1.22
N LYS A 53 0.03 -17.00 1.45
CA LYS A 53 1.22 -17.79 1.75
C LYS A 53 1.52 -17.78 3.26
N THR A 54 2.20 -18.81 3.74
CA THR A 54 2.58 -18.98 5.15
C THR A 54 4.09 -18.96 5.38
N ASN A 55 4.90 -18.96 4.32
CA ASN A 55 6.35 -18.83 4.41
C ASN A 55 6.75 -17.40 4.80
N ASP A 56 8.01 -17.20 5.19
CA ASP A 56 8.55 -15.87 5.45
C ASP A 56 8.32 -14.94 4.24
N PRO A 57 7.57 -13.81 4.40
CA PRO A 57 7.22 -12.95 3.28
C PRO A 57 8.35 -11.97 2.93
N TRP A 58 9.35 -11.82 3.79
CA TRP A 58 10.45 -10.87 3.60
C TRP A 58 11.36 -11.30 2.45
N ARG A 59 11.89 -10.32 1.73
CA ARG A 59 12.75 -10.53 0.57
C ARG A 59 14.13 -11.03 1.02
N GLN A 60 14.47 -12.25 0.61
CA GLN A 60 15.76 -12.91 0.93
C GLN A 60 16.77 -12.86 -0.23
N GLY A 61 16.44 -12.22 -1.35
CA GLY A 61 17.21 -12.25 -2.59
C GLY A 61 17.03 -11.00 -3.46
N PRO A 62 17.89 -10.81 -4.48
CA PRO A 62 17.62 -9.85 -5.54
C PRO A 62 16.32 -10.22 -6.27
N VAL A 63 15.60 -9.21 -6.78
CA VAL A 63 14.36 -9.42 -7.51
C VAL A 63 14.31 -8.51 -8.73
N THR A 64 13.83 -9.04 -9.85
CA THR A 64 13.54 -8.24 -11.04
C THR A 64 12.06 -7.88 -11.04
N ILE A 65 11.78 -6.59 -11.05
CA ILE A 65 10.43 -6.05 -11.12
C ILE A 65 10.19 -5.41 -12.49
N THR A 66 8.92 -5.33 -12.89
CA THR A 66 8.51 -4.55 -14.06
C THR A 66 7.85 -3.27 -13.57
N LEU A 67 8.41 -2.13 -13.97
CA LEU A 67 7.91 -0.80 -13.62
C LEU A 67 6.64 -0.49 -14.43
N PRO A 68 5.81 0.49 -14.01
CA PRO A 68 4.65 0.93 -14.80
C PRO A 68 4.99 1.36 -16.23
N SER A 69 6.21 1.85 -16.46
CA SER A 69 6.75 2.17 -17.79
C SER A 69 7.04 0.94 -18.66
N GLY A 70 6.96 -0.27 -18.10
CA GLY A 70 7.33 -1.54 -18.75
C GLY A 70 8.81 -1.89 -18.63
N VAL A 71 9.65 -0.99 -18.12
CA VAL A 71 11.07 -1.23 -17.89
C VAL A 71 11.25 -2.30 -16.82
N LYS A 72 12.18 -3.24 -17.04
CA LYS A 72 12.59 -4.22 -16.03
C LYS A 72 13.75 -3.67 -15.22
N GLU A 73 13.64 -3.70 -13.91
CA GLU A 73 14.66 -3.24 -12.98
C GLU A 73 15.00 -4.36 -12.01
N THR A 74 16.29 -4.61 -11.80
CA THR A 74 16.76 -5.58 -10.82
C THR A 74 17.18 -4.87 -9.56
N LEU A 75 16.42 -5.09 -8.49
CA LEU A 75 16.74 -4.59 -7.17
C LEU A 75 17.76 -5.51 -6.50
N ALA A 76 18.88 -4.94 -6.08
CA ALA A 76 19.90 -5.64 -5.31
C ALA A 76 19.32 -6.22 -4.01
N LEU A 77 20.02 -7.21 -3.44
CA LEU A 77 19.67 -7.78 -2.15
C LEU A 77 19.59 -6.70 -1.07
N LEU A 78 18.51 -6.72 -0.29
CA LEU A 78 18.39 -5.93 0.94
C LEU A 78 19.15 -6.66 2.05
N ALA A 79 20.06 -5.96 2.73
CA ALA A 79 20.81 -6.53 3.85
C ALA A 79 19.89 -6.97 4.99
N ASP A 80 18.90 -6.13 5.35
CA ASP A 80 17.86 -6.48 6.33
C ASP A 80 16.51 -5.83 5.94
N PRO A 81 15.60 -6.57 5.29
CA PRO A 81 14.28 -6.04 4.90
C PRO A 81 13.39 -5.70 6.11
N VAL A 82 13.56 -6.38 7.25
CA VAL A 82 12.73 -6.18 8.44
C VAL A 82 13.11 -4.87 9.13
N VAL A 83 14.41 -4.63 9.33
CA VAL A 83 14.92 -3.36 9.87
C VAL A 83 14.54 -2.21 8.95
N THR A 84 14.71 -2.38 7.63
CA THR A 84 14.31 -1.38 6.64
C THR A 84 12.82 -1.02 6.75
N ALA A 85 11.94 -2.02 6.90
CA ALA A 85 10.51 -1.78 7.07
C ALA A 85 10.18 -1.11 8.41
N ARG A 86 10.84 -1.52 9.50
CA ARG A 86 10.67 -0.95 10.83
C ARG A 86 11.02 0.54 10.85
N ASP A 87 12.15 0.92 10.27
CA ASP A 87 12.62 2.30 10.29
C ASP A 87 11.66 3.22 9.50
N LYS A 88 11.11 2.71 8.39
CA LYS A 88 10.07 3.41 7.60
C LYS A 88 8.76 3.57 8.37
N LEU A 89 8.32 2.51 9.07
CA LEU A 89 7.13 2.57 9.93
C LEU A 89 7.31 3.56 11.07
N HIS A 90 8.50 3.58 11.69
CA HIS A 90 8.80 4.49 12.79
C HIS A 90 8.70 5.94 12.34
N ARG A 91 9.38 6.29 11.24
CA ARG A 91 9.34 7.64 10.67
C ARG A 91 7.92 8.08 10.29
N ALA A 92 7.16 7.21 9.62
CA ALA A 92 5.76 7.51 9.30
C ALA A 92 4.89 7.70 10.56
N THR A 93 5.17 6.95 11.64
CA THR A 93 4.48 7.11 12.92
C THR A 93 4.77 8.47 13.54
N GLU A 94 6.03 8.88 13.60
CA GLU A 94 6.43 10.20 14.09
C GLU A 94 5.76 11.32 13.29
N THR A 95 5.77 11.20 11.95
CA THR A 95 5.10 12.16 11.07
C THR A 95 3.58 12.23 11.34
N ALA A 96 2.92 11.09 11.54
CA ALA A 96 1.49 11.07 11.84
C ALA A 96 1.19 11.66 13.24
N GLU A 97 2.01 11.35 14.25
CA GLU A 97 1.89 11.88 15.60
C GLU A 97 2.12 13.40 15.68
N SER A 98 2.92 13.96 14.76
CA SER A 98 3.06 15.41 14.60
C SER A 98 1.84 16.11 13.98
N GLY A 99 0.82 15.34 13.56
CA GLY A 99 -0.40 15.83 12.89
C GLY A 99 -0.35 15.81 11.37
N ALA A 100 0.80 15.47 10.77
CA ALA A 100 0.97 15.40 9.32
C ALA A 100 0.53 14.04 8.73
N VAL A 101 -0.71 13.63 9.03
CA VAL A 101 -1.24 12.28 8.73
C VAL A 101 -1.17 11.93 7.23
N ILE A 102 -1.53 12.86 6.34
CA ILE A 102 -1.49 12.61 4.90
C ILE A 102 -0.05 12.41 4.42
N GLU A 103 0.90 13.18 4.96
CA GLU A 103 2.32 13.02 4.62
C GLU A 103 2.84 11.67 5.12
N ALA A 104 2.49 11.26 6.34
CA ALA A 104 2.82 9.94 6.86
C ALA A 104 2.29 8.81 5.95
N ALA A 105 1.05 8.94 5.49
CA ALA A 105 0.39 7.96 4.63
C ALA A 105 1.04 7.88 3.23
N VAL A 106 1.44 9.02 2.66
CA VAL A 106 2.19 9.07 1.39
C VAL A 106 3.59 8.50 1.58
N GLU A 107 4.27 8.92 2.65
CA GLU A 107 5.64 8.54 2.93
C GLU A 107 5.76 7.03 3.12
N ILE A 108 4.91 6.41 3.95
CA ILE A 108 4.96 4.96 4.15
C ILE A 108 4.67 4.19 2.86
N TYR A 109 3.74 4.71 2.04
CA TYR A 109 3.40 4.09 0.76
C TYR A 109 4.62 4.06 -0.16
N VAL A 110 5.20 5.23 -0.41
CA VAL A 110 6.37 5.39 -1.28
C VAL A 110 7.55 4.60 -0.73
N ALA A 111 7.81 4.71 0.57
CA ALA A 111 8.95 4.09 1.21
C ALA A 111 8.91 2.56 1.12
N LEU A 112 7.74 1.93 1.25
CA LEU A 112 7.57 0.48 1.12
C LEU A 112 7.60 0.02 -0.34
N VAL A 113 6.97 0.75 -1.26
CA VAL A 113 6.98 0.41 -2.69
C VAL A 113 8.39 0.44 -3.26
N LEU A 114 9.14 1.51 -2.98
CA LEU A 114 10.51 1.67 -3.49
C LEU A 114 11.50 0.70 -2.84
N ALA A 115 11.33 0.40 -1.56
CA ALA A 115 12.22 -0.54 -0.88
C ALA A 115 11.97 -1.99 -1.30
N HIS A 116 10.73 -2.34 -1.67
CA HIS A 116 10.36 -3.68 -2.11
C HIS A 116 10.81 -4.76 -1.12
N VAL A 117 10.42 -4.58 0.16
CA VAL A 117 10.90 -5.40 1.29
C VAL A 117 10.29 -6.81 1.33
N PHE A 118 9.19 -7.05 0.63
CA PHE A 118 8.54 -8.36 0.52
C PHE A 118 8.87 -9.07 -0.80
N GLN A 119 8.67 -10.39 -0.83
CA GLN A 119 8.78 -11.20 -2.04
C GLN A 119 7.65 -10.92 -3.05
N ASP A 120 6.47 -10.54 -2.55
CA ASP A 120 5.26 -10.32 -3.35
C ASP A 120 4.34 -9.30 -2.65
N ALA A 121 3.35 -8.79 -3.36
CA ALA A 121 2.29 -7.91 -2.88
C ALA A 121 2.76 -6.58 -2.25
N ASN A 122 4.01 -6.16 -2.48
CA ASN A 122 4.60 -4.91 -1.94
C ASN A 122 3.67 -3.69 -2.06
N ARG A 123 3.12 -3.45 -3.26
CA ARG A 123 2.20 -2.32 -3.49
C ARG A 123 0.92 -2.44 -2.68
N ARG A 124 0.28 -3.62 -2.66
CA ARG A 124 -0.94 -3.87 -1.88
C ARG A 124 -0.69 -3.72 -0.39
N THR A 125 0.44 -4.19 0.12
CA THR A 125 0.85 -4.00 1.51
C THR A 125 1.09 -2.52 1.83
N ALA A 126 1.71 -1.77 0.92
CA ALA A 126 1.92 -0.33 1.05
C ALA A 126 0.58 0.46 1.10
N VAL A 127 -0.41 0.06 0.28
CA VAL A 127 -1.78 0.62 0.34
C VAL A 127 -2.37 0.40 1.74
N LEU A 128 -2.31 -0.82 2.27
CA LEU A 128 -2.87 -1.14 3.59
C LEU A 128 -2.20 -0.36 4.72
N ALA A 129 -0.87 -0.15 4.63
CA ALA A 129 -0.13 0.65 5.60
C ALA A 129 -0.51 2.14 5.53
N SER A 130 -0.63 2.69 4.32
CA SER A 130 -1.10 4.05 4.08
C SER A 130 -2.52 4.25 4.64
N HIS A 131 -3.42 3.33 4.33
CA HIS A 131 -4.79 3.31 4.81
C HIS A 131 -4.86 3.24 6.34
N TYR A 132 -4.04 2.39 6.97
CA TYR A 132 -3.96 2.29 8.43
C TYR A 132 -3.70 3.65 9.09
N PHE A 133 -2.73 4.43 8.61
CA PHE A 133 -2.45 5.76 9.17
C PHE A 133 -3.62 6.71 8.98
N MET A 134 -4.20 6.76 7.78
CA MET A 134 -5.35 7.64 7.54
C MET A 134 -6.54 7.27 8.43
N HIS A 135 -6.88 5.98 8.53
CA HIS A 135 -7.99 5.50 9.35
C HIS A 135 -7.75 5.76 10.84
N ARG A 136 -6.54 5.46 11.35
CA ARG A 136 -6.18 5.64 12.77
C ARG A 136 -6.35 7.08 13.24
N TYR A 137 -6.06 8.04 12.36
CA TYR A 137 -6.15 9.47 12.67
C TYR A 137 -7.40 10.15 12.05
N GLY A 138 -8.40 9.35 11.64
CA GLY A 138 -9.74 9.86 11.31
C GLY A 138 -9.89 10.47 9.92
N ILE A 139 -8.97 10.21 8.99
CA ILE A 139 -9.09 10.60 7.58
C ILE A 139 -9.89 9.52 6.83
N PRO A 140 -11.12 9.80 6.36
CA PRO A 140 -12.05 8.78 5.91
C PRO A 140 -11.87 8.44 4.42
N ILE A 141 -10.70 7.97 4.00
CA ILE A 141 -10.49 7.51 2.62
C ILE A 141 -10.76 6.01 2.52
N SER A 142 -11.49 5.57 1.49
CA SER A 142 -11.68 4.15 1.19
C SER A 142 -10.34 3.47 0.84
N GLY A 143 -10.03 2.36 1.52
CA GLY A 143 -8.89 1.51 1.19
C GLY A 143 -8.91 0.97 -0.25
N PHE A 144 -10.09 0.67 -0.79
CA PHE A 144 -10.25 0.28 -2.20
C PHE A 144 -9.94 1.44 -3.14
N ALA A 145 -10.38 2.66 -2.82
CA ALA A 145 -10.06 3.82 -3.64
C ALA A 145 -8.55 4.07 -3.70
N LEU A 146 -7.81 3.84 -2.59
CA LEU A 146 -6.35 3.89 -2.58
C LEU A 146 -5.72 2.74 -3.37
N HIS A 147 -6.30 1.55 -3.32
CA HIS A 147 -5.82 0.39 -4.07
C HIS A 147 -5.86 0.62 -5.58
N GLU A 148 -6.95 1.22 -6.05
CA GLU A 148 -7.22 1.51 -7.45
C GLU A 148 -6.47 2.74 -7.97
N LEU A 149 -5.69 3.44 -7.13
CA LEU A 149 -4.82 4.54 -7.60
C LEU A 149 -3.79 3.99 -8.58
N GLY A 150 -4.05 4.13 -9.87
CA GLY A 150 -3.13 3.80 -10.96
C GLY A 150 -1.94 4.74 -10.97
N LEU A 151 -0.98 4.50 -10.08
CA LEU A 151 0.21 5.34 -9.98
C LEU A 151 1.23 4.97 -11.06
N GLY A 152 1.86 6.01 -11.60
CA GLY A 152 3.02 5.88 -12.47
C GLY A 152 4.27 5.40 -11.71
N ASP A 153 5.43 5.49 -12.35
CA ASP A 153 6.68 5.10 -11.70
C ASP A 153 7.08 6.13 -10.64
N LEU A 154 7.03 5.76 -9.36
CA LEU A 154 7.38 6.64 -8.24
C LEU A 154 8.84 7.13 -8.24
N ARG A 155 9.68 6.59 -9.13
CA ARG A 155 11.06 7.06 -9.36
C ARG A 155 11.13 8.28 -10.27
N GLU A 156 10.09 8.54 -11.06
CA GLU A 156 10.04 9.71 -11.93
C GLU A 156 9.77 10.98 -11.12
N GLU A 157 10.38 12.08 -11.55
CA GLU A 157 10.20 13.38 -10.92
C GLU A 157 8.73 13.80 -10.92
N GLY A 158 8.25 14.35 -9.81
CA GLY A 158 6.86 14.81 -9.65
C GLY A 158 5.81 13.72 -9.39
N GLN A 159 6.09 12.42 -9.60
CA GLN A 159 5.09 11.36 -9.35
C GLN A 159 4.70 11.25 -7.87
N ILE A 160 5.64 11.48 -6.95
CA ILE A 160 5.36 11.53 -5.52
C ILE A 160 4.46 12.72 -5.17
N ASP A 161 4.65 13.87 -5.84
CA ASP A 161 3.84 15.05 -5.61
C ASP A 161 2.42 14.85 -6.15
N ILE A 162 2.27 14.24 -7.33
CA ILE A 162 0.97 13.83 -7.89
C ILE A 162 0.25 12.87 -6.95
N LEU A 163 0.94 11.87 -6.41
CA LEU A 163 0.37 10.95 -5.42
C LEU A 163 -0.12 11.71 -4.19
N ARG A 164 0.71 12.59 -3.63
CA ARG A 164 0.38 13.40 -2.46
C ARG A 164 -0.87 14.25 -2.72
N ASP A 165 -0.92 14.95 -3.84
CA ASP A 165 -2.03 15.83 -4.18
C ASP A 165 -3.31 15.03 -4.45
N THR A 166 -3.20 13.86 -5.07
CA THR A 166 -4.32 12.94 -5.28
C THR A 166 -4.91 12.49 -3.94
N ILE A 167 -4.08 12.02 -3.00
CA ILE A 167 -4.54 11.61 -1.66
C ILE A 167 -5.15 12.79 -0.91
N ARG A 168 -4.56 13.99 -0.99
CA ARG A 168 -5.14 15.22 -0.39
C ARG A 168 -6.51 15.55 -0.96
N GLN A 169 -6.69 15.43 -2.28
CA GLN A 169 -7.98 15.68 -2.93
C GLN A 169 -9.02 14.65 -2.50
N MET A 170 -8.65 13.37 -2.46
CA MET A 170 -9.52 12.29 -1.96
C MET A 170 -9.93 12.53 -0.51
N ALA A 171 -9.00 12.91 0.37
CA ALA A 171 -9.27 13.25 1.76
C ALA A 171 -10.29 14.40 1.87
N LYS A 172 -10.07 15.49 1.12
CA LYS A 172 -10.98 16.65 1.09
C LYS A 172 -12.37 16.26 0.62
N PHE A 173 -12.47 15.44 -0.43
CA PHE A 173 -13.74 14.99 -0.97
C PHE A 173 -14.50 14.11 0.03
N ALA A 174 -13.82 13.15 0.66
CA ALA A 174 -14.43 12.26 1.63
C ALA A 174 -14.91 12.98 2.89
N LEU A 175 -14.18 14.01 3.35
CA LEU A 175 -14.63 14.85 4.47
C LEU A 175 -15.91 15.63 4.13
N LYS A 176 -16.01 16.17 2.91
CA LYS A 176 -17.22 16.90 2.45
C LYS A 176 -18.46 16.00 2.34
N GLN A 177 -18.29 14.70 2.11
CA GLN A 177 -19.43 13.77 2.05
C GLN A 177 -19.98 13.39 3.43
N ARG A 178 -19.23 13.63 4.51
CA ARG A 178 -19.67 13.33 5.89
C ARG A 178 -20.34 14.52 6.59
N SER A 179 -20.16 15.73 6.07
CA SER A 179 -20.79 16.97 6.54
C SER A 179 -22.15 17.19 5.88
#